data_AF-A0A959YTJ2-F1
#
_entry.id   AF-A0A959YTJ2-F1
#
_cell.length_a   1.000
_cell.length_b   1.000
_cell.length_c   1.000
_cell.angle_alpha   90.00
_cell.angle_beta   90.00
_cell.angle_gamma   90.00
#
_symmetry.space_group_name_H-M   'P 1'
#
loop_
_entity.id
_entity.type
_entity.pdbx_description
1 polymer ?
#
loop_
_entity_poly.entity_id
_entity_poly.type
_entity_poly.pdbx_seq_one_letter_code
_entity_poly.pdbx_strand_id
1 'polypeptide(L)'
;MREVVILIPDIEPEQNVEIEVSINGKKRTIHYKVELLNWEQHEVPPNEKVTVLRHFIKEKEKDWELMEIGAPDDGNIPLMFRKRDHVESL
;
A
#
# COMPACT_ATOMS: atom_id res chain seq x y z
N MET A 1 7.81 21.62 12.16
CA MET A 1 7.30 20.99 10.92
C MET A 1 5.86 21.48 10.73
N ARG A 2 5.43 21.84 9.52
CA ARG A 2 4.00 22.14 9.24
C ARG A 2 3.48 20.97 8.42
N GLU A 3 2.46 20.29 8.90
CA GLU A 3 1.90 19.09 8.27
C GLU A 3 0.41 19.27 8.02
N VAL A 4 -0.06 18.67 6.93
CA VAL A 4 -1.49 18.50 6.63
C VAL A 4 -1.74 17.00 6.76
N VAL A 5 -2.54 16.61 7.75
CA VAL A 5 -2.88 15.21 8.01
C VAL A 5 -4.24 14.93 7.41
N ILE A 6 -4.30 13.97 6.50
CA ILE A 6 -5.54 13.48 5.91
C ILE A 6 -5.77 12.09 6.48
N LEU A 7 -6.81 11.93 7.29
CA LEU A 7 -7.26 10.63 7.75
C LEU A 7 -8.05 9.98 6.63
N ILE A 8 -7.54 8.87 6.12
CA ILE A 8 -8.28 8.03 5.18
C ILE A 8 -9.19 7.15 6.07
N PRO A 9 -10.52 7.11 5.81
CA PRO A 9 -11.43 6.24 6.56
C PRO A 9 -11.01 4.77 6.40
N ASP A 10 -11.55 3.90 7.26
CA ASP A 10 -11.20 2.48 7.31
C ASP A 10 -11.12 1.91 5.90
N ILE A 11 -9.95 1.38 5.60
CA ILE A 11 -9.57 0.99 4.27
C ILE A 11 -10.37 -0.26 3.93
N GLU A 12 -11.28 -0.14 2.97
CA GLU A 12 -11.96 -1.31 2.44
C GLU A 12 -10.97 -2.13 1.60
N PRO A 13 -11.17 -3.46 1.53
CA PRO A 13 -10.41 -4.32 0.63
C PRO A 13 -10.38 -3.74 -0.79
N GLU A 14 -9.22 -3.81 -1.46
CA GLU A 14 -9.04 -3.42 -2.87
C GLU A 14 -9.26 -1.92 -3.16
N GLN A 15 -9.12 -1.06 -2.15
CA GLN A 15 -9.28 0.38 -2.30
C GLN A 15 -8.05 1.05 -2.91
N ASN A 16 -8.28 1.93 -3.88
CA ASN A 16 -7.28 2.85 -4.44
C ASN A 16 -7.55 4.27 -3.93
N VAL A 17 -6.50 4.99 -3.54
CA VAL A 17 -6.58 6.36 -3.05
C VAL A 17 -5.67 7.26 -3.89
N GLU A 18 -6.25 8.32 -4.46
CA GLU A 18 -5.53 9.36 -5.19
C GLU A 18 -5.62 10.67 -4.42
N ILE A 19 -4.47 11.31 -4.20
CA ILE A 19 -4.39 12.60 -3.52
C ILE A 19 -3.72 13.61 -4.46
N GLU A 20 -4.48 14.59 -4.95
CA GLU A 20 -3.94 15.75 -5.66
C GLU A 20 -3.74 16.92 -4.67
N VAL A 21 -2.50 17.36 -4.49
CA VAL A 21 -2.14 18.52 -3.68
C VAL A 21 -1.64 19.64 -4.59
N SER A 22 -2.19 20.85 -4.43
CA SER A 22 -1.71 22.05 -5.13
C SER A 22 -1.12 23.08 -4.17
N ILE A 23 0.11 23.52 -4.43
CA ILE A 23 0.79 24.56 -3.66
C ILE A 23 1.26 25.64 -4.63
N ASN A 24 0.72 26.86 -4.52
CA ASN A 24 1.01 27.99 -5.43
C ASN A 24 0.87 27.62 -6.92
N GLY A 25 -0.15 26.84 -7.26
CA GLY A 25 -0.41 26.37 -8.62
C GLY A 25 0.43 25.17 -9.09
N LYS A 26 1.41 24.71 -8.30
CA LYS A 26 2.14 23.47 -8.58
C LYS A 26 1.38 22.27 -8.02
N LYS A 27 0.93 21.38 -8.90
CA LYS A 27 0.23 20.15 -8.54
C LYS A 27 1.23 19.02 -8.26
N ARG A 28 0.91 18.18 -7.29
CA ARG A 28 1.50 16.86 -7.07
C ARG A 28 0.37 15.88 -6.84
N THR A 29 0.39 14.78 -7.58
CA THR A 29 -0.54 13.67 -7.38
C THR A 29 0.22 12.54 -6.74
N ILE A 30 -0.36 11.96 -5.69
CA ILE A 30 0.21 10.81 -4.97
C ILE A 30 -0.83 9.69 -5.04
N HIS A 31 -0.38 8.49 -5.39
CA HIS A 31 -1.25 7.32 -5.51
C HIS A 31 -0.91 6.30 -4.43
N TYR A 32 -1.94 5.83 -3.74
CA TYR A 32 -1.89 4.72 -2.82
C TYR A 32 -2.86 3.64 -3.28
N LYS A 33 -2.51 2.39 -2.97
CA LYS A 33 -3.40 1.24 -3.15
C LYS A 33 -3.31 0.35 -1.92
N VAL A 34 -4.43 -0.25 -1.56
CA VAL A 34 -4.46 -1.30 -0.55
C VAL A 34 -4.91 -2.60 -1.17
N GLU A 35 -4.10 -3.63 -0.95
CA GLU A 35 -4.36 -4.97 -1.43
C GLU A 35 -4.45 -5.91 -0.22
N LEU A 36 -5.35 -6.90 -0.30
CA LEU A 36 -5.44 -7.96 0.69
C LEU A 36 -4.61 -9.17 0.24
N LEU A 37 -3.75 -9.65 1.14
CA LEU A 37 -3.17 -10.98 1.04
C LEU A 37 -4.06 -11.96 1.81
N ASN A 38 -4.75 -12.85 1.10
CA ASN A 38 -5.54 -13.92 1.71
C ASN A 38 -4.65 -15.12 2.08
N TRP A 39 -4.71 -15.55 3.34
CA TRP A 39 -3.98 -16.70 3.86
C TRP A 39 -4.64 -18.04 3.53
N GLU A 40 -5.97 -18.10 3.47
CA GLU A 40 -6.71 -19.37 3.32
C GLU A 40 -6.55 -19.98 1.92
N GLN A 41 -6.28 -19.17 0.90
CA GLN A 41 -5.96 -19.68 -0.45
C GLN A 41 -4.60 -20.38 -0.53
N HIS A 42 -3.78 -20.23 0.51
CA HIS A 42 -2.48 -20.83 0.62
C HIS A 42 -2.49 -21.70 1.90
N GLU A 43 -2.83 -22.99 1.81
CA GLU A 43 -2.71 -23.99 2.91
C GLU A 43 -1.26 -24.13 3.39
N VAL A 44 -0.70 -23.05 3.91
CA VAL A 44 0.72 -22.84 4.10
C VAL A 44 0.98 -22.88 5.59
N PRO A 45 1.88 -23.77 6.06
CA PRO A 45 2.15 -23.89 7.46
C PRO A 45 2.68 -22.55 8.04
N PRO A 46 2.46 -22.27 9.34
CA PRO A 46 2.73 -20.96 9.91
C PRO A 46 4.16 -20.42 9.69
N ASN A 47 5.15 -21.31 9.58
CA ASN A 47 6.55 -21.00 9.33
C ASN A 47 6.82 -20.47 7.89
N GLU A 48 5.92 -20.72 6.95
CA GLU A 48 6.07 -20.33 5.54
C GLU A 48 5.28 -19.06 5.18
N LYS A 49 4.44 -18.57 6.09
CA LYS A 49 3.65 -17.35 5.92
C LYS A 49 4.50 -16.13 5.51
N VAL A 50 5.66 -15.96 6.15
CA VAL A 50 6.61 -14.89 5.81
C VAL A 50 7.15 -15.03 4.38
N THR A 51 7.31 -16.26 3.90
CA THR A 51 7.77 -16.54 2.53
C THR A 51 6.71 -16.16 1.50
N VAL A 52 5.45 -16.52 1.75
CA VAL A 52 4.31 -16.12 0.90
C VAL A 52 4.20 -14.61 0.82
N LEU A 53 4.22 -13.92 1.97
CA LEU A 53 4.18 -12.46 2.01
C LEU A 53 5.32 -11.81 1.23
N ARG A 54 6.56 -12.32 1.40
CA ARG A 54 7.72 -11.84 0.64
C ARG A 54 7.54 -12.03 -0.86
N HIS A 55 7.00 -13.17 -1.27
CA HIS A 55 6.74 -13.47 -2.68
C HIS A 55 5.68 -12.51 -3.25
N PHE A 56 4.55 -12.38 -2.57
CA PHE A 56 3.47 -11.47 -2.94
C PHE A 56 3.96 -10.03 -3.13
N ILE A 57 4.80 -9.52 -2.21
CA ILE A 57 5.39 -8.18 -2.32
C ILE A 57 6.38 -8.10 -3.50
N LYS A 58 7.19 -9.15 -3.72
CA LYS A 58 8.21 -9.17 -4.78
C LYS A 58 7.61 -9.25 -6.18
N GLU A 59 6.45 -9.89 -6.34
CA GLU A 59 5.73 -9.97 -7.60
C GLU A 59 5.08 -8.65 -8.01
N LYS A 60 4.99 -7.66 -7.10
CA LYS A 60 4.42 -6.36 -7.43
C LYS A 60 5.27 -5.60 -8.44
N GLU A 61 4.58 -4.78 -9.22
CA GLU A 61 5.19 -3.92 -10.22
C GLU A 61 6.28 -3.02 -9.60
N LYS A 62 7.34 -2.78 -10.38
CA LYS A 62 8.54 -2.07 -9.92
C LYS A 62 8.30 -0.60 -9.58
N ASP A 63 7.15 -0.05 -9.94
CA ASP A 63 6.73 1.31 -9.62
C ASP A 63 5.94 1.40 -8.31
N TRP A 64 5.69 0.31 -7.59
CA TRP A 64 5.04 0.37 -6.28
C TRP A 64 6.01 0.07 -5.14
N GLU A 65 5.87 0.83 -4.05
CA GLU A 65 6.63 0.70 -2.82
C GLU A 65 5.70 0.31 -1.68
N LEU A 66 6.05 -0.74 -0.93
CA LEU A 66 5.31 -1.12 0.27
C LEU A 66 5.52 -0.06 1.35
N MET A 67 4.42 0.50 1.85
CA MET A 67 4.42 1.52 2.91
C MET A 67 4.07 0.92 4.26
N GLU A 68 3.06 0.05 4.31
CA GLU A 68 2.54 -0.50 5.55
C GLU A 68 2.04 -1.94 5.36
N ILE A 69 2.26 -2.76 6.39
CA ILE A 69 1.61 -4.05 6.58
C ILE A 69 0.67 -3.86 7.76
N GLY A 70 -0.64 -3.82 7.50
CA GLY A 70 -1.63 -3.64 8.55
C GLY A 70 -1.86 -4.92 9.35
N ALA A 71 -2.69 -4.82 10.38
CA ALA A 71 -3.01 -5.95 11.24
C ALA A 71 -3.78 -7.04 10.46
N PRO A 72 -3.46 -8.33 10.66
CA PRO A 72 -4.24 -9.42 10.09
C PRO A 72 -5.66 -9.46 10.67
N ASP A 73 -6.65 -9.79 9.83
CA ASP A 73 -8.04 -10.08 10.20
C ASP A 73 -8.40 -11.55 9.90
N ASP A 74 -9.69 -11.87 9.72
CA ASP A 74 -10.27 -13.19 9.40
C ASP A 74 -9.73 -13.78 8.07
N GLY A 75 -8.43 -14.08 8.06
CA GLY A 75 -7.73 -14.67 6.93
C GLY A 75 -7.01 -13.69 6.01
N ASN A 76 -7.07 -12.38 6.20
CA ASN A 76 -6.38 -11.44 5.31
C ASN A 76 -5.33 -10.59 6.03
N ILE A 77 -4.37 -10.08 5.26
CA ILE A 77 -3.47 -9.00 5.68
C ILE A 77 -3.59 -7.85 4.69
N PRO A 78 -3.96 -6.64 5.15
CA PRO A 78 -3.93 -5.46 4.32
C PRO A 78 -2.50 -4.97 4.12
N LEU A 79 -2.15 -4.72 2.87
CA LEU A 79 -0.85 -4.22 2.44
C LEU A 79 -1.06 -2.91 1.70
N MET A 80 -0.53 -1.81 2.27
CA MET A 80 -0.58 -0.50 1.66
C MET A 80 0.65 -0.27 0.81
N PHE A 81 0.45 0.11 -0.44
CA PHE A 81 1.52 0.49 -1.36
C PHE A 81 1.32 1.93 -1.81
N ARG A 82 2.44 2.62 -2.03
CA ARG A 82 2.48 3.93 -2.68
C ARG A 82 3.17 3.79 -4.03
N LYS A 83 2.64 4.47 -5.04
CA LYS A 83 3.31 4.55 -6.34
C LYS A 83 4.58 5.39 -6.19
N ARG A 84 5.69 4.88 -6.71
CA ARG A 84 6.94 5.62 -6.89
C ARG A 84 6.68 6.64 -7.98
N ASP A 85 6.32 7.84 -7.58
CA ASP A 85 6.37 8.96 -8.50
C ASP A 85 7.85 9.25 -8.77
N HIS A 86 8.21 9.37 -10.05
CA HIS A 86 9.46 10.02 -10.42
C HIS A 86 9.35 11.47 -9.97
N VAL A 87 9.75 11.74 -8.73
CA VAL A 87 10.03 13.10 -8.30
C VAL A 87 11.22 13.54 -9.14
N GLU A 88 10.97 14.26 -10.23
CA GLU A 88 12.01 15.05 -10.88
C GLU A 88 12.61 15.91 -9.75
N SER A 89 13.86 15.58 -9.39
CA SER A 89 14.63 16.30 -8.40
C SER A 89 14.71 17.76 -8.84
N LEU A 90 14.04 18.64 -8.08
CA LEU A 90 14.09 20.08 -8.22
C LEU A 90 15.50 20.63 -7.93
#